data_AF-A0A420M9R1-F1
#
_entry.id   AF-A0A420M9R1-F1
#
_cell.length_a   1.000
_cell.length_b   1.000
_cell.length_c   1.000
_cell.angle_alpha   90.00
_cell.angle_beta   90.00
_cell.angle_gamma   90.00
#
_symmetry.space_group_name_H-M   'P 1'
#
loop_
_entity.id
_entity.type
_entity.pdbx_description
1 polymer ?
#
loop_
_entity_poly.entity_id
_entity_poly.type
_entity_poly.pdbx_seq_one_letter_code
_entity_poly.pdbx_strand_id
1 'polypeptide(L)'
;MMFMFGSILPSLALDRMGSRKTLLWGCSGLGVCMLIVAALLSRVDYPNGHACASAAVTFFFLYMLIFGMSVNCVPWVYVPEILPLEARTRGTAIGVSSDWLWNFTVVMITPVIINRLQWKAYLIFMVTNFLFVPIFYFFYPETSNFKLEDIDLVFLRERTRFLSQGKCRRK
;
A
#
# COMPACT_ATOMS: atom_id res chain seq x y z
N MET A 1 0.81 21.99 -3.09
CA MET A 1 -0.32 22.27 -4.00
C MET A 1 -0.70 21.04 -4.86
N MET A 2 0.22 20.33 -5.51
CA MET A 2 -0.14 19.13 -6.31
C MET A 2 -0.66 17.93 -5.49
N PHE A 3 -0.23 17.78 -4.23
CA PHE A 3 -0.74 16.74 -3.31
C PHE A 3 -2.26 16.85 -3.08
N MET A 4 -2.82 18.07 -3.10
CA MET A 4 -4.27 18.28 -2.95
C MET A 4 -5.05 17.86 -4.20
N PHE A 5 -4.57 18.18 -5.41
CA PHE A 5 -5.21 17.74 -6.66
C PHE A 5 -5.10 16.23 -6.89
N GLY A 6 -3.95 15.63 -6.55
CA GLY A 6 -3.75 14.19 -6.59
C GLY A 6 -4.54 13.41 -5.54
N SER A 7 -5.07 14.07 -4.50
CA SER A 7 -5.89 13.44 -3.44
C SER A 7 -7.40 13.53 -3.69
N ILE A 8 -7.86 14.40 -4.60
CA ILE A 8 -9.30 14.52 -4.97
C ILE A 8 -9.71 13.50 -6.05
N LEU A 9 -8.82 13.19 -6.99
CA LEU A 9 -9.02 12.11 -7.97
C LEU A 9 -9.22 10.70 -7.36
N PRO A 10 -8.48 10.29 -6.31
CA PRO A 10 -8.61 8.96 -5.74
C PRO A 10 -9.81 8.77 -4.83
N SER A 11 -10.32 9.79 -4.15
CA SER A 11 -11.56 9.63 -3.39
C SER A 11 -12.72 9.24 -4.29
N LEU A 12 -12.76 9.73 -5.54
CA LEU A 12 -13.77 9.37 -6.53
C LEU A 12 -13.45 8.07 -7.29
N ALA A 13 -12.17 7.76 -7.51
CA ALA A 13 -11.76 6.54 -8.20
C ALA A 13 -11.82 5.30 -7.28
N LEU A 14 -11.54 5.44 -5.98
CA LEU A 14 -11.61 4.35 -4.99
C LEU A 14 -13.04 3.83 -4.82
N ASP A 15 -14.04 4.72 -4.80
CA ASP A 15 -15.44 4.31 -4.67
C ASP A 15 -15.95 3.49 -5.87
N ARG A 16 -15.30 3.60 -7.05
CA ARG A 16 -15.67 2.85 -8.27
C ARG A 16 -14.75 1.66 -8.57
N MET A 17 -13.48 1.74 -8.21
CA MET A 17 -12.47 0.72 -8.44
C MET A 17 -12.14 0.06 -7.10
N GLY A 18 -12.85 -1.02 -6.76
CA GLY A 18 -12.70 -1.73 -5.49
C GLY A 18 -11.24 -1.92 -5.03
N SER A 19 -11.05 -1.91 -3.70
CA SER A 19 -9.77 -1.74 -2.99
C SER A 19 -8.62 -2.63 -3.51
N ARG A 20 -8.91 -3.88 -3.90
CA ARG A 20 -7.92 -4.82 -4.44
C ARG A 20 -7.32 -4.38 -5.77
N LYS A 21 -8.17 -3.97 -6.73
CA LYS A 21 -7.72 -3.60 -8.08
C LYS A 21 -6.93 -2.30 -8.06
N THR A 22 -7.32 -1.36 -7.20
CA THR A 22 -6.63 -0.09 -7.01
C THR A 22 -5.25 -0.27 -6.37
N LEU A 23 -5.11 -1.20 -5.42
CA LEU A 23 -3.81 -1.52 -4.82
C LEU A 23 -2.87 -2.20 -5.82
N LEU A 24 -3.37 -3.15 -6.62
CA LEU A 24 -2.59 -3.84 -7.66
C LEU A 24 -2.14 -2.89 -8.79
N TRP A 25 -3.04 -2.04 -9.29
CA TRP A 25 -2.69 -1.01 -10.27
C TRP A 25 -1.75 0.05 -9.68
N GLY A 26 -1.94 0.39 -8.41
CA GLY A 26 -1.07 1.31 -7.68
C GLY A 26 0.36 0.80 -7.58
N CYS A 27 0.57 -0.39 -7.02
CA CYS A 27 1.90 -0.97 -6.84
C CYS A 27 2.63 -1.23 -8.17
N SER A 28 1.91 -1.66 -9.21
CA SER A 28 2.49 -1.81 -10.55
C SER A 28 2.87 -0.46 -11.16
N GLY A 29 2.02 0.56 -11.03
CA GLY A 29 2.33 1.93 -11.47
C GLY A 29 3.54 2.53 -10.74
N LEU A 30 3.62 2.34 -9.43
CA LEU A 30 4.76 2.79 -8.60
C LEU A 30 6.06 2.09 -9.00
N GLY A 31 6.02 0.78 -9.25
CA GLY A 31 7.15 0.01 -9.74
C GLY A 31 7.66 0.52 -11.09
N VAL A 32 6.76 0.79 -12.04
CA VAL A 32 7.10 1.33 -13.37
C VAL A 32 7.68 2.74 -13.27
N CYS A 33 7.09 3.62 -12.45
CA CYS A 33 7.63 4.97 -12.25
C CYS A 33 9.04 4.94 -11.65
N MET A 34 9.29 4.08 -10.65
CA MET A 34 10.63 3.93 -10.06
C MET A 34 11.65 3.34 -11.04
N LEU A 35 11.24 2.42 -11.93
CA LEU A 35 12.07 1.92 -13.01
C LEU A 35 12.50 3.05 -13.96
N ILE A 36 11.56 3.91 -14.37
CA ILE A 36 11.82 5.02 -15.28
C ILE A 36 12.77 6.05 -14.63
N VAL A 37 12.55 6.38 -13.35
CA VAL A 37 13.44 7.29 -12.60
C VAL A 37 14.85 6.70 -12.50
N ALA A 38 15.00 5.42 -12.17
CA ALA A 38 16.31 4.77 -12.10
C ALA A 38 17.03 4.76 -13.46
N ALA A 39 16.30 4.49 -14.56
CA ALA A 39 16.83 4.48 -15.92
C ALA A 39 17.28 5.89 -16.38
N LEU A 40 16.51 6.93 -16.06
CA LEU A 40 16.87 8.32 -16.38
C LEU A 40 18.07 8.80 -15.56
N LEU A 41 18.14 8.42 -14.29
CA LEU A 41 19.24 8.82 -13.40
C LEU A 41 20.57 8.12 -13.77
N SER A 42 20.52 6.92 -14.37
CA SER A 42 21.70 6.26 -14.94
C SER A 42 22.27 6.97 -16.17
N ARG A 43 21.53 7.89 -16.81
CA ARG A 43 21.97 8.62 -18.01
C ARG A 43 22.28 10.09 -17.74
N VAL A 44 22.38 10.49 -16.47
CA VAL A 44 22.59 11.89 -16.09
C VAL A 44 23.99 12.41 -16.49
N ASP A 45 24.98 11.52 -16.61
CA ASP A 45 26.37 11.87 -16.97
C ASP A 45 26.59 12.13 -18.47
N TYR A 46 25.55 11.97 -19.31
CA TYR A 46 25.62 12.29 -20.74
C TYR A 46 25.43 13.80 -20.99
N PRO A 47 25.90 14.34 -22.14
CA PRO A 47 25.81 15.77 -22.46
C PRO A 47 24.39 16.38 -22.44
N ASN A 48 23.34 15.55 -22.44
CA ASN A 48 21.93 15.95 -22.29
C ASN A 48 21.38 15.70 -20.86
N GLY A 49 22.24 15.66 -19.84
CA GLY A 49 21.89 15.31 -18.45
C GLY A 49 20.80 16.19 -17.83
N HIS A 50 20.74 17.47 -18.17
CA HIS A 50 19.71 18.40 -17.68
C HIS A 50 18.29 18.00 -18.12
N ALA A 51 18.12 17.54 -19.36
CA ALA A 51 16.82 17.07 -19.84
C ALA A 51 16.41 15.76 -19.16
N CYS A 52 17.36 14.86 -18.93
CA CYS A 52 17.13 13.59 -18.22
C CYS A 52 16.76 13.82 -16.75
N ALA A 53 17.41 14.77 -16.08
CA ALA A 53 17.10 15.15 -14.69
C ALA A 53 15.70 15.78 -14.58
N SER A 54 15.33 16.68 -15.49
CA SER A 54 13.99 17.29 -15.50
C SER A 54 12.88 16.25 -15.76
N ALA A 55 13.13 15.29 -16.66
CA ALA A 55 12.22 14.17 -16.88
C ALA A 55 12.08 13.30 -15.62
N ALA A 56 13.18 12.97 -14.94
CA ALA A 56 13.15 12.16 -13.72
C ALA A 56 12.31 12.81 -12.61
N VAL A 57 12.41 14.14 -12.45
CA VAL A 57 11.59 14.91 -11.50
C VAL A 57 10.11 14.83 -11.85
N THR A 58 9.74 14.95 -13.14
CA THR A 58 8.34 14.81 -13.59
C THR A 58 7.78 13.42 -13.27
N PHE A 59 8.55 12.35 -13.50
CA PHE A 59 8.14 10.99 -13.15
C PHE A 59 8.07 10.76 -11.63
N PHE A 60 8.91 11.44 -10.85
CA PHE A 60 8.82 11.42 -9.39
C PHE A 60 7.53 12.09 -8.88
N PHE A 61 7.08 13.17 -9.51
CA PHE A 61 5.78 13.76 -9.21
C PHE A 61 4.61 12.84 -9.57
N LEU A 62 4.70 12.11 -10.70
CA LEU A 62 3.72 11.10 -11.06
C LEU A 62 3.68 9.95 -10.05
N TYR A 63 4.85 9.51 -9.57
CA TYR A 63 4.97 8.53 -8.49
C TYR A 63 4.23 9.01 -7.23
N MET A 64 4.43 10.25 -6.79
CA MET A 64 3.73 10.82 -5.63
C MET A 64 2.20 10.83 -5.80
N LEU A 65 1.74 11.12 -7.03
CA LEU A 65 0.31 11.11 -7.35
C LEU A 65 -0.27 9.69 -7.24
N ILE A 66 0.34 8.70 -7.89
CA ILE A 66 -0.11 7.30 -7.82
C ILE A 66 -0.04 6.76 -6.40
N PHE A 67 1.00 7.14 -5.64
CA PHE A 67 1.19 6.72 -4.25
C PHE A 67 0.06 7.25 -3.36
N GLY A 68 -0.26 8.54 -3.48
CA GLY A 68 -1.40 9.15 -2.80
C GLY A 68 -2.73 8.50 -3.19
N MET A 69 -2.87 8.11 -4.46
CA MET A 69 -4.10 7.53 -4.97
C MET A 69 -4.41 6.11 -4.49
N SER A 70 -3.38 5.31 -4.25
CA SER A 70 -3.53 3.86 -4.07
C SER A 70 -3.06 3.41 -2.69
N VAL A 71 -1.74 3.35 -2.50
CA VAL A 71 -1.14 2.71 -1.33
C VAL A 71 -1.31 3.57 -0.07
N ASN A 72 -1.46 4.88 -0.19
CA ASN A 72 -1.70 5.74 0.97
C ASN A 72 -3.10 5.56 1.54
N CYS A 73 -4.17 5.70 0.75
CA CYS A 73 -5.54 5.72 1.26
C CYS A 73 -6.12 4.33 1.57
N VAL A 74 -5.75 3.31 0.79
CA VAL A 74 -6.37 1.97 0.89
C VAL A 74 -6.17 1.32 2.28
N PRO A 75 -4.98 1.30 2.90
CA PRO A 75 -4.78 0.66 4.20
C PRO A 75 -5.63 1.29 5.32
N TRP A 76 -5.81 2.62 5.32
CA TRP A 76 -6.59 3.31 6.36
C TRP A 76 -8.07 2.96 6.31
N VAL A 77 -8.60 2.72 5.11
CA VAL A 77 -10.00 2.34 4.91
C VAL A 77 -10.18 0.82 5.07
N TYR A 78 -9.20 0.03 4.64
CA TYR A 78 -9.26 -1.43 4.66
C TYR A 78 -9.14 -2.04 6.07
N VAL A 79 -8.28 -1.49 6.93
CA VAL A 79 -8.09 -2.00 8.32
C VAL A 79 -9.41 -2.05 9.11
N PRO A 80 -10.25 -1.00 9.14
CA PRO A 80 -11.53 -1.08 9.83
C PRO A 80 -12.58 -1.95 9.12
N GLU A 81 -12.47 -2.19 7.81
CA GLU A 81 -13.39 -3.05 7.05
C GLU A 81 -13.26 -4.54 7.43
N ILE A 82 -12.04 -5.01 7.69
CA ILE A 82 -11.79 -6.43 8.04
C ILE A 82 -12.02 -6.75 9.51
N LEU A 83 -12.06 -5.74 10.39
CA LEU A 83 -12.14 -5.93 11.84
C LEU A 83 -13.61 -5.88 12.34
N PRO A 84 -14.04 -6.85 13.16
CA PRO A 84 -15.36 -6.80 13.81
C PRO A 84 -15.44 -5.60 14.78
N LEU A 85 -16.64 -5.04 14.96
CA LEU A 85 -16.88 -3.82 15.73
C LEU A 85 -16.18 -3.79 17.11
N GLU A 86 -16.22 -4.90 17.82
CA GLU A 86 -15.63 -5.07 19.17
C GLU A 86 -14.09 -5.02 19.17
N ALA A 87 -13.44 -5.48 18.09
CA ALA A 87 -11.98 -5.58 18.00
C ALA A 87 -11.34 -4.47 17.15
N ARG A 88 -12.15 -3.68 16.44
CA ARG A 88 -11.71 -2.64 15.51
C ARG A 88 -10.74 -1.65 16.14
N THR A 89 -11.05 -1.11 17.31
CA THR A 89 -10.18 -0.11 17.97
C THR A 89 -8.81 -0.69 18.35
N ARG A 90 -8.77 -1.94 18.83
CA ARG A 90 -7.51 -2.60 19.21
C ARG A 90 -6.68 -2.99 17.99
N GLY A 91 -7.32 -3.54 16.96
CA GLY A 91 -6.66 -3.91 15.70
C GLY A 91 -6.11 -2.69 14.96
N THR A 92 -6.88 -1.61 14.88
CA THR A 92 -6.41 -0.34 14.27
C THR A 92 -5.23 0.24 15.06
N ALA A 93 -5.24 0.22 16.39
CA ALA A 93 -4.11 0.71 17.19
C ALA A 93 -2.80 -0.05 16.91
N ILE A 94 -2.88 -1.39 16.81
CA ILE A 94 -1.72 -2.22 16.47
C ILE A 94 -1.24 -1.93 15.04
N GLY A 95 -2.18 -1.82 14.08
CA GLY A 95 -1.87 -1.48 12.69
C GLY A 95 -1.15 -0.14 12.56
N VAL A 96 -1.65 0.90 13.21
CA VAL A 96 -1.03 2.23 13.21
C VAL A 96 0.35 2.20 13.87
N SER A 97 0.50 1.54 15.03
CA SER A 97 1.80 1.43 15.69
C SER A 97 2.86 0.73 14.83
N SER A 98 2.44 -0.31 14.09
CA SER A 98 3.33 -1.06 13.19
C SER A 98 3.73 -0.22 11.97
N ASP A 99 2.80 0.57 11.43
CA ASP A 99 3.06 1.50 10.32
C ASP A 99 4.13 2.54 10.69
N TRP A 100 3.97 3.20 11.85
CA TRP A 100 4.95 4.17 12.34
C TRP A 100 6.33 3.54 12.62
N LEU A 101 6.36 2.32 13.15
CA LEU A 101 7.60 1.59 13.40
C LEU A 101 8.34 1.29 12.09
N TRP A 102 7.61 0.84 11.07
CA TRP A 102 8.19 0.55 9.76
C TRP A 102 8.64 1.83 9.06
N ASN A 103 7.85 2.91 9.14
CA ASN A 103 8.20 4.22 8.62
C ASN A 103 9.54 4.70 9.20
N PHE A 104 9.68 4.66 10.54
CA PHE A 104 10.92 5.02 11.22
C PHE A 104 12.13 4.20 10.72
N THR A 105 11.94 2.88 10.59
CA THR A 105 12.98 1.97 10.12
C THR A 105 13.44 2.32 8.70
N VAL A 106 12.49 2.59 7.79
CA VAL A 106 12.80 2.96 6.40
C VAL A 106 13.50 4.32 6.34
N VAL A 107 13.04 5.31 7.10
CA VAL A 107 13.65 6.65 7.13
C VAL A 107 15.11 6.60 7.61
N MET A 108 15.42 5.74 8.59
CA MET A 108 16.79 5.57 9.08
C MET A 108 17.70 4.83 8.08
N ILE A 109 17.17 3.83 7.37
CA ILE A 109 17.94 3.02 6.42
C ILE A 109 18.19 3.75 5.10
N THR A 110 17.21 4.52 4.62
CA THR A 110 17.24 5.21 3.32
C THR A 110 18.49 6.10 3.10
N PRO A 111 18.93 6.97 4.02
CA PRO A 111 20.11 7.80 3.80
C PRO A 111 21.40 6.97 3.66
N VAL A 112 21.50 5.83 4.37
CA VAL A 112 22.64 4.92 4.27
C VAL A 112 22.69 4.26 2.89
N ILE A 113 21.54 3.83 2.37
CA ILE A 113 21.42 3.22 1.04
C ILE A 113 21.77 4.25 -0.05
N ILE A 114 21.21 5.45 0.01
CA ILE A 114 21.44 6.49 -1.00
C ILE A 114 22.91 6.89 -1.04
N ASN A 115 23.56 7.05 0.12
CA ASN A 115 24.97 7.42 0.18
C ASN A 115 25.87 6.40 -0.52
N ARG A 116 25.60 5.09 -0.34
CA ARG A 116 26.42 4.01 -0.94
C ARG A 116 26.08 3.66 -2.38
N LEU A 117 24.79 3.64 -2.74
CA LEU A 117 24.32 3.07 -4.01
C LEU A 117 23.89 4.13 -5.05
N GLN A 118 23.75 5.41 -4.64
CA GLN A 118 23.35 6.50 -5.52
C GLN A 118 22.11 6.13 -6.35
N TRP A 119 22.21 6.10 -7.67
CA TRP A 119 21.10 5.77 -8.58
C TRP A 119 20.60 4.32 -8.43
N LYS A 120 21.43 3.39 -7.95
CA LYS A 120 21.04 1.98 -7.76
C LYS A 120 20.10 1.80 -6.57
N ALA A 121 20.03 2.77 -5.64
CA ALA A 121 19.10 2.75 -4.53
C ALA A 121 17.64 2.65 -5.01
N TYR A 122 17.31 3.34 -6.11
CA TYR A 122 15.97 3.36 -6.69
C TYR A 122 15.54 2.00 -7.27
N LEU A 123 16.49 1.16 -7.71
CA LEU A 123 16.20 -0.21 -8.16
C LEU A 123 15.75 -1.11 -7.01
N ILE A 124 16.29 -0.92 -5.81
CA ILE A 124 15.85 -1.66 -4.61
C ILE A 124 14.39 -1.31 -4.31
N PHE A 125 14.03 -0.03 -4.34
CA PHE A 125 12.64 0.40 -4.14
C PHE A 125 11.71 -0.11 -5.23
N MET A 126 12.17 -0.21 -6.48
CA MET A 126 11.43 -0.83 -7.58
C MET A 126 11.13 -2.31 -7.29
N VAL A 127 12.15 -3.10 -6.94
CA VAL A 127 11.97 -4.54 -6.63
C VAL A 127 11.02 -4.72 -5.46
N THR A 128 11.17 -3.92 -4.39
CA THR A 128 10.28 -4.00 -3.23
C THR A 128 8.83 -3.67 -3.61
N ASN A 129 8.59 -2.65 -4.45
CA ASN A 129 7.24 -2.33 -4.95
C ASN A 129 6.64 -3.49 -5.78
N PHE A 130 7.43 -4.12 -6.65
CA PHE A 130 6.96 -5.28 -7.41
C PHE A 130 6.75 -6.52 -6.55
N LEU A 131 7.53 -6.71 -5.48
CA LEU A 131 7.36 -7.83 -4.55
C LEU A 131 6.07 -7.70 -3.73
N PHE A 132 5.62 -6.48 -3.46
CA PHE A 132 4.33 -6.26 -2.80
C PHE A 132 3.13 -6.63 -3.67
N VAL A 133 3.26 -6.58 -5.01
CA VAL A 133 2.17 -6.95 -5.94
C VAL A 133 1.68 -8.41 -5.74
N PRO A 134 2.53 -9.45 -5.79
CA PRO A 134 2.09 -10.84 -5.57
C PRO A 134 1.64 -11.09 -4.13
N ILE A 135 2.24 -10.40 -3.15
CA ILE A 135 1.82 -10.49 -1.74
C ILE A 135 0.37 -10.00 -1.62
N PHE A 136 0.05 -8.84 -2.18
CA PHE A 136 -1.32 -8.33 -2.20
C PHE A 136 -2.24 -9.20 -3.05
N TYR A 137 -1.78 -9.77 -4.15
CA TYR A 137 -2.62 -10.65 -4.96
C TYR A 137 -3.08 -11.91 -4.21
N PHE A 138 -2.20 -12.53 -3.41
CA PHE A 138 -2.45 -13.80 -2.72
C PHE A 138 -3.03 -13.62 -1.31
N PHE A 139 -2.53 -12.65 -0.55
CA PHE A 139 -2.93 -12.46 0.86
C PHE A 139 -4.12 -11.51 1.06
N TYR A 140 -4.46 -10.65 0.10
CA TYR A 140 -5.66 -9.80 0.22
C TYR A 140 -6.87 -10.49 -0.41
N PRO A 141 -7.78 -11.08 0.39
CA PRO A 141 -9.09 -11.47 -0.08
C PRO A 141 -9.88 -10.21 -0.48
N GLU A 142 -10.62 -10.31 -1.57
CA GLU A 142 -11.39 -9.20 -2.16
C GLU A 142 -12.62 -8.91 -1.27
N THR A 143 -12.51 -7.94 -0.36
CA THR A 143 -13.60 -7.54 0.57
C THR A 143 -14.72 -6.74 -0.11
N SER A 144 -14.51 -6.31 -1.36
CA SER A 144 -15.35 -5.34 -2.08
C SER A 144 -16.77 -5.82 -2.47
N ASN A 145 -17.21 -7.01 -2.05
CA ASN A 145 -18.54 -7.54 -2.34
C ASN A 145 -19.34 -8.02 -1.13
N PHE A 146 -18.82 -7.88 0.10
CA PHE A 146 -19.63 -8.20 1.29
C PHE A 146 -20.22 -6.93 1.88
N LYS A 147 -21.55 -6.87 1.95
CA LYS A 147 -22.25 -5.90 2.79
C LYS A 147 -21.76 -6.10 4.24
N LEU A 148 -21.66 -5.01 5.01
CA LEU A 148 -21.27 -5.06 6.44
C LEU A 148 -22.05 -6.12 7.25
N GLU A 149 -23.23 -6.53 6.78
CA GLU A 149 -24.11 -7.54 7.38
C GLU A 149 -23.62 -9.00 7.21
N ASP A 150 -22.93 -9.34 6.12
CA ASP A 150 -22.46 -10.72 5.86
C ASP A 150 -21.20 -11.07 6.65
N ILE A 151 -20.40 -10.07 7.02
CA ILE A 151 -19.21 -10.27 7.87
C ILE A 151 -19.65 -10.70 9.27
N ASP A 152 -20.75 -10.13 9.78
CA ASP A 152 -21.33 -10.53 11.06
C ASP A 152 -21.87 -11.97 11.02
N LEU A 153 -22.41 -12.44 9.89
CA LEU A 153 -22.87 -13.83 9.72
C LEU A 153 -21.72 -14.85 9.72
N VAL A 154 -20.56 -14.51 9.14
CA VAL A 154 -19.38 -15.38 9.16
C VAL A 154 -18.81 -15.49 10.58
N PHE A 155 -18.71 -14.37 11.31
CA PHE A 155 -18.25 -14.38 12.71
C PHE A 155 -19.27 -14.98 13.68
N LEU A 156 -20.58 -14.82 13.44
CA LEU A 156 -21.64 -15.50 14.20
C LEU A 156 -21.53 -17.02 14.04
N ARG A 157 -21.26 -17.52 12.82
CA ARG A 157 -21.09 -18.96 12.56
C ARG A 157 -19.88 -19.55 13.29
N GLU A 158 -18.78 -18.80 13.42
CA GLU A 158 -17.62 -19.21 14.22
C GLU A 158 -17.92 -19.18 15.72
N ARG A 159 -18.60 -18.14 16.24
CA ARG A 159 -18.99 -18.04 17.65
C ARG A 159 -19.88 -19.23 18.08
N THR A 160 -20.83 -19.65 17.24
CA THR A 160 -21.69 -20.80 17.54
C THR A 160 -20.91 -22.12 17.60
N ARG A 161 -19.88 -22.31 16.77
CA ARG A 161 -18.98 -23.48 16.85
C ARG A 161 -18.18 -23.52 18.14
N PHE A 162 -17.66 -22.37 18.60
CA PHE A 162 -16.93 -22.30 19.88
C PHE A 162 -17.83 -22.59 21.09
N LEU A 163 -19.07 -22.10 21.09
CA LEU A 163 -20.03 -22.40 22.16
C LEU A 163 -20.49 -23.86 22.16
N SER A 164 -20.65 -24.48 20.99
CA SER A 164 -20.95 -25.92 20.85
C SER A 164 -19.81 -26.80 21.38
N GLN A 165 -18.56 -26.48 21.04
CA GLN A 165 -17.37 -27.19 21.52
C GLN A 165 -17.14 -26.99 23.03
N GLY A 166 -17.38 -25.78 23.56
CA GLY A 166 -17.31 -25.50 24.99
C GLY A 166 -18.36 -26.25 25.84
N LYS A 167 -19.53 -26.55 25.25
CA LYS A 167 -20.58 -27.36 25.90
C LYS A 167 -20.24 -28.85 25.89
N CYS A 168 -19.49 -29.32 24.88
CA CYS A 168 -19.07 -30.72 24.77
C CYS A 168 -17.89 -31.08 25.70
N ARG A 169 -17.14 -30.08 26.20
CA ARG A 169 -16.01 -30.27 27.13
C ARG A 169 -16.39 -30.13 28.62
N ARG A 170 -17.68 -29.97 28.93
CA ARG A 170 -18.27 -29.86 30.29
C ARG A 170 -19.23 -31.00 30.64
N LYS A 171 -19.08 -32.16 30.00
CA LYS A 171 -19.67 -33.45 30.44
C LYS A 171 -18.55 -34.46 30.51
#